data_AF-A0A7C3HNY8-F1
#
_entry.id   AF-A0A7C3HNY8-F1
#
_cell.length_a   1.000
_cell.length_b   1.000
_cell.length_c   1.000
_cell.angle_alpha   90.00
_cell.angle_beta   90.00
_cell.angle_gamma   90.00
#
_symmetry.space_group_name_H-M   'P 1'
#
loop_
_entity.id
_entity.type
_entity.pdbx_description
1 polymer ?
#
loop_
_entity_poly.entity_id
_entity_poly.type
_entity_poly.pdbx_seq_one_letter_code
_entity_poly.pdbx_strand_id
1 'polypeptide(L)'
;MKFNLTSPYSPTGDQPEAIDLLEQSLRDGKKYQTLLGVTGSGKTFTIANVIARLNRPVLILSHNKTLAAQLYGEFKSFFPDNLVEYFVSYYDYYQPEAYLPSTDTYIEKDLSINEEIEKLRLSTTSALLSGRPDVIVVASVSCIYGIGNPDDFHNNSLNVKKGDKLSRNAFLYSLVDALYARTENDFKHGTFRVRGDSVDVFLAYSDFAYRIVFWGDEIEDLSSFEPSSGKMLQQHEEVKIYPANIFVTSRFRINEAIKQIQDDTVLRSQELKEQGKTLEAKRLEERVTFDLEMIKELGYCSGIENYSRYFDGRKPGSRPFCLLDYFPKDFIAVIDESHVTIPQVRGMYGGDRSRKQTLVEYGFRLPAALDNRPLSFEEFEAMLGQIVYVSATPADFEIERSGGIVVEQLIRPTGLLDPVIEVRPSLNQIDDLMREIRLCVKSNERVLVTTL
;
A
#
# COMPACT_ATOMS: atom_id res chain seq x y z
N MET A 1 -9.42 16.26 -14.84
CA MET A 1 -8.08 16.68 -14.35
C MET A 1 -7.02 15.99 -15.18
N LYS A 2 -5.84 16.61 -15.35
CA LYS A 2 -4.72 16.05 -16.15
C LYS A 2 -3.43 16.07 -15.34
N PHE A 3 -2.53 15.11 -15.59
CA PHE A 3 -1.16 15.18 -15.08
C PHE A 3 -0.40 16.39 -15.66
N ASN A 4 0.22 17.17 -14.78
CA ASN A 4 1.02 18.35 -15.13
C ASN A 4 2.49 18.08 -14.80
N LEU A 5 3.26 17.61 -15.80
CA LEU A 5 4.68 17.33 -15.64
C LEU A 5 5.48 18.64 -15.57
N THR A 6 6.12 18.87 -14.43
CA THR A 6 7.00 20.01 -14.17
C THR A 6 8.45 19.52 -14.10
N SER A 7 9.34 20.10 -14.92
CA SER A 7 10.76 19.74 -14.93
C SER A 7 11.60 20.87 -15.52
N PRO A 8 12.82 21.13 -15.00
CA PRO A 8 13.75 22.09 -15.60
C PRO A 8 14.51 21.51 -16.82
N TYR A 9 14.34 20.21 -17.12
CA TYR A 9 14.98 19.53 -18.25
C TYR A 9 13.95 18.84 -19.16
N SER A 10 14.29 18.73 -20.44
CA SER A 10 13.52 18.04 -21.48
C SER A 10 14.10 16.64 -21.76
N PRO A 11 13.32 15.70 -22.33
CA PRO A 11 13.84 14.39 -22.73
C PRO A 11 15.05 14.51 -23.68
N THR A 12 16.11 13.75 -23.42
CA THR A 12 17.37 13.76 -24.19
C THR A 12 17.92 12.35 -24.39
N GLY A 13 18.91 12.18 -25.27
CA GLY A 13 19.46 10.86 -25.61
C GLY A 13 18.37 9.96 -26.19
N ASP A 14 18.26 8.74 -25.65
CA ASP A 14 17.26 7.75 -26.08
C ASP A 14 15.88 7.94 -25.43
N GLN A 15 15.76 8.87 -24.46
CA GLN A 15 14.51 9.07 -23.72
C GLN A 15 13.31 9.41 -24.65
N PRO A 16 13.41 10.29 -25.66
CA PRO A 16 12.27 10.61 -26.53
C PRO A 16 11.70 9.37 -27.23
N GLU A 17 12.57 8.54 -27.82
CA GLU A 17 12.17 7.31 -28.51
C GLU A 17 11.59 6.29 -27.53
N ALA A 18 12.22 6.12 -26.35
CA ALA A 18 11.71 5.23 -25.32
C ALA A 18 10.31 5.64 -24.83
N ILE A 19 10.07 6.94 -24.64
CA ILE A 19 8.75 7.48 -24.27
C ILE A 19 7.73 7.16 -25.36
N ASP A 20 8.05 7.46 -26.62
CA ASP A 20 7.14 7.27 -27.75
C ASP A 20 6.76 5.79 -27.94
N LEU A 21 7.74 4.88 -27.84
CA LEU A 21 7.51 3.44 -27.96
C LEU A 21 6.67 2.88 -26.81
N LEU A 22 6.94 3.28 -25.57
CA LEU A 22 6.15 2.86 -24.41
C LEU A 22 4.72 3.39 -24.48
N GLU A 23 4.55 4.67 -24.82
CA GLU A 23 3.23 5.28 -24.99
C GLU A 23 2.43 4.56 -26.07
N GLN A 24 3.01 4.37 -27.26
CA GLN A 24 2.33 3.72 -28.38
C GLN A 24 1.92 2.29 -28.01
N SER A 25 2.84 1.53 -27.40
CA SER A 25 2.58 0.17 -26.92
C SER A 25 1.40 0.10 -25.94
N LEU A 26 1.33 1.06 -25.01
CA LEU A 26 0.24 1.17 -24.05
C LEU A 26 -1.07 1.59 -24.72
N ARG A 27 -1.05 2.49 -25.70
CA ARG A 27 -2.25 2.88 -26.48
C ARG A 27 -2.75 1.76 -27.38
N ASP A 28 -1.86 0.92 -27.92
CA ASP A 28 -2.19 -0.26 -28.72
C ASP A 28 -2.80 -1.40 -27.86
N GLY A 29 -2.91 -1.22 -26.55
CA GLY A 29 -3.51 -2.19 -25.64
C GLY A 29 -2.60 -3.38 -25.33
N LYS A 30 -1.28 -3.28 -25.59
CA LYS A 30 -0.34 -4.33 -25.21
C LYS A 30 -0.33 -4.46 -23.69
N LYS A 31 -0.39 -5.70 -23.20
CA LYS A 31 -0.46 -5.97 -21.75
C LYS A 31 0.88 -5.77 -21.06
N TYR A 32 1.98 -6.21 -21.66
CA TYR A 32 3.31 -6.21 -21.06
C TYR A 32 4.30 -5.41 -21.91
N GLN A 33 5.15 -4.64 -21.25
CA GLN A 33 6.27 -3.91 -21.84
C GLN A 33 7.47 -3.98 -20.91
N THR A 34 8.67 -3.95 -21.49
CA THR A 34 9.91 -3.90 -20.73
C THR A 34 10.74 -2.70 -21.18
N LEU A 35 11.06 -1.80 -20.25
CA LEU A 35 12.05 -0.74 -20.41
C LEU A 35 13.39 -1.26 -19.85
N LEU A 36 14.32 -1.56 -20.75
CA LEU A 36 15.71 -1.85 -20.42
C LEU A 36 16.47 -0.53 -20.35
N GLY A 37 16.63 -0.01 -19.13
CA GLY A 37 17.25 1.28 -18.89
C GLY A 37 18.48 1.16 -18.00
N VAL A 38 19.65 1.56 -18.50
CA VAL A 38 20.89 1.53 -17.69
C VAL A 38 20.80 2.49 -16.50
N THR A 39 21.57 2.21 -15.45
CA THR A 39 21.61 3.10 -14.27
C THR A 39 22.11 4.49 -14.65
N GLY A 40 21.40 5.52 -14.19
CA GLY A 40 21.69 6.92 -14.50
C GLY A 40 21.14 7.42 -15.84
N SER A 41 20.38 6.61 -16.61
CA SER A 41 19.76 7.07 -17.85
C SER A 41 18.49 7.92 -17.66
N GLY A 42 18.02 8.10 -16.41
CA GLY A 42 16.82 8.88 -16.11
C GLY A 42 15.50 8.12 -16.31
N LYS A 43 15.47 6.82 -15.95
CA LYS A 43 14.28 5.96 -16.06
C LYS A 43 13.00 6.57 -15.46
N THR A 44 13.09 7.16 -14.26
CA THR A 44 11.94 7.81 -13.61
C THR A 44 11.36 8.93 -14.47
N PHE A 45 12.20 9.75 -15.09
CA PHE A 45 11.76 10.86 -15.92
C PHE A 45 11.10 10.37 -17.22
N THR A 46 11.62 9.31 -17.83
CA THR A 46 10.97 8.62 -18.96
C THR A 46 9.57 8.14 -18.58
N ILE A 47 9.43 7.45 -17.45
CA ILE A 47 8.13 7.01 -16.95
C ILE A 47 7.22 8.21 -16.67
N ALA A 48 7.70 9.27 -16.02
CA ALA A 48 6.91 10.48 -15.76
C ALA A 48 6.34 11.09 -17.05
N ASN A 49 7.12 11.14 -18.13
CA ASN A 49 6.62 11.58 -19.44
C ASN A 49 5.52 10.66 -19.98
N VAL A 50 5.69 9.33 -19.89
CA VAL A 50 4.66 8.36 -20.30
C VAL A 50 3.37 8.55 -19.50
N ILE A 51 3.46 8.72 -18.17
CA ILE A 51 2.31 8.97 -17.29
C ILE A 51 1.56 10.25 -17.72
N ALA A 52 2.30 11.35 -17.93
CA ALA A 52 1.73 12.63 -18.33
C ALA A 52 0.95 12.56 -19.65
N ARG A 53 1.45 11.77 -20.63
CA ARG A 53 0.81 11.63 -21.95
C ARG A 53 -0.40 10.69 -21.94
N LEU A 54 -0.37 9.63 -21.13
CA LEU A 54 -1.46 8.65 -21.06
C LEU A 54 -2.62 9.10 -20.18
N ASN A 55 -2.33 9.90 -19.16
CA ASN A 55 -3.33 10.48 -18.27
C ASN A 55 -4.26 9.47 -17.57
N ARG A 56 -3.66 8.42 -17.02
CA ARG A 56 -4.33 7.32 -16.31
C ARG A 56 -3.71 7.12 -14.94
N PRO A 57 -4.45 6.64 -13.93
CA PRO A 57 -3.87 6.31 -12.63
C PRO A 57 -2.76 5.28 -12.75
N VAL A 58 -1.72 5.44 -11.92
CA VAL A 58 -0.52 4.62 -12.00
C VAL A 58 -0.15 4.06 -10.64
N LEU A 59 0.12 2.76 -10.60
CA LEU A 59 0.80 2.10 -9.51
C LEU A 59 2.29 1.99 -9.85
N ILE A 60 3.17 2.44 -8.97
CA ILE A 60 4.61 2.27 -9.07
C ILE A 60 5.04 1.35 -7.93
N LEU A 61 5.41 0.12 -8.26
CA LEU A 61 5.80 -0.90 -7.29
C LEU A 61 7.32 -1.00 -7.21
N SER A 62 7.87 -0.81 -6.01
CA SER A 62 9.30 -0.98 -5.73
C SER A 62 9.54 -2.02 -4.62
N HIS A 63 10.66 -2.75 -4.71
CA HIS A 63 10.97 -3.87 -3.82
C HIS A 63 11.41 -3.45 -2.40
N ASN A 64 11.76 -2.18 -2.19
CA ASN A 64 12.23 -1.71 -0.88
C ASN A 64 11.70 -0.30 -0.53
N LYS A 65 11.62 -0.01 0.78
CA LYS A 65 11.06 1.27 1.29
C LYS A 65 11.90 2.49 0.90
N THR A 66 13.23 2.35 0.84
CA THR A 66 14.16 3.45 0.52
C THR A 66 13.97 3.92 -0.92
N LEU A 67 13.95 3.01 -1.87
CA LEU A 67 13.74 3.30 -3.29
C LEU A 67 12.31 3.79 -3.53
N ALA A 68 11.31 3.21 -2.86
CA ALA A 68 9.96 3.74 -2.89
C ALA A 68 9.89 5.20 -2.39
N ALA A 69 10.60 5.55 -1.31
CA ALA A 69 10.64 6.93 -0.81
C ALA A 69 11.35 7.89 -1.78
N GLN A 70 12.43 7.43 -2.42
CA GLN A 70 13.13 8.20 -3.47
C GLN A 70 12.20 8.46 -4.65
N LEU A 71 11.56 7.43 -5.19
CA LEU A 71 10.59 7.54 -6.28
C LEU A 71 9.43 8.46 -5.89
N TYR A 72 8.89 8.34 -4.67
CA TYR A 72 7.86 9.23 -4.16
C TYR A 72 8.29 10.70 -4.19
N GLY A 73 9.50 11.01 -3.73
CA GLY A 73 10.06 12.36 -3.76
C GLY A 73 10.29 12.88 -5.20
N GLU A 74 10.80 12.02 -6.09
CA GLU A 74 10.98 12.34 -7.51
C GLU A 74 9.63 12.63 -8.20
N PHE A 75 8.64 11.76 -8.04
CA PHE A 75 7.31 11.96 -8.61
C PHE A 75 6.58 13.16 -8.02
N LYS A 76 6.71 13.44 -6.72
CA LYS A 76 6.20 14.68 -6.10
C LYS A 76 6.82 15.93 -6.73
N SER A 77 8.11 15.88 -7.03
CA SER A 77 8.81 16.99 -7.69
C SER A 77 8.37 17.17 -9.15
N PHE A 78 8.12 16.05 -9.86
CA PHE A 78 7.62 16.07 -11.23
C PHE A 78 6.14 16.45 -11.35
N PHE A 79 5.32 16.15 -10.35
CA PHE A 79 3.88 16.36 -10.39
C PHE A 79 3.38 17.09 -9.12
N PRO A 80 3.83 18.34 -8.87
CA PRO A 80 3.48 19.07 -7.66
C PRO A 80 1.98 19.38 -7.54
N ASP A 81 1.27 19.46 -8.67
CA ASP A 81 -0.16 19.79 -8.73
C ASP A 81 -1.09 18.56 -8.77
N ASN A 82 -0.52 17.34 -8.80
CA ASN A 82 -1.30 16.08 -8.88
C ASN A 82 -1.16 15.25 -7.59
N LEU A 83 -1.97 14.20 -7.49
CA LEU A 83 -1.97 13.31 -6.32
C LEU A 83 -0.89 12.26 -6.48
N VAL A 84 0.29 12.57 -5.94
CA VAL A 84 1.35 11.58 -5.72
C VAL A 84 1.21 11.06 -4.29
N GLU A 85 0.92 9.79 -4.17
CA GLU A 85 0.56 9.08 -2.95
C GLU A 85 1.62 8.02 -2.60
N TYR A 86 1.70 7.66 -1.31
CA TYR A 86 2.71 6.75 -0.79
C TYR A 86 2.07 5.61 0.01
N PHE A 87 2.34 4.36 -0.40
CA PHE A 87 1.71 3.19 0.18
C PHE A 87 2.71 2.08 0.52
N VAL A 88 3.26 2.15 1.73
CA VAL A 88 4.18 1.13 2.26
C VAL A 88 3.66 0.57 3.58
N SER A 89 4.36 -0.43 4.12
CA SER A 89 4.09 -0.90 5.47
C SER A 89 4.24 0.24 6.48
N TYR A 90 3.17 0.47 7.23
CA TYR A 90 3.06 1.45 8.32
C TYR A 90 3.66 0.94 9.63
N TYR A 91 4.27 -0.25 9.61
CA TYR A 91 5.04 -0.73 10.75
C TYR A 91 6.48 -0.22 10.69
N ASP A 92 6.91 0.45 11.76
CA ASP A 92 8.32 0.74 12.02
C ASP A 92 9.04 -0.52 12.52
N TYR A 93 8.34 -1.30 13.35
CA TYR A 93 8.75 -2.62 13.81
C TYR A 93 7.59 -3.60 13.68
N TYR A 94 7.88 -4.81 13.23
CA TYR A 94 6.87 -5.86 13.10
C TYR A 94 7.49 -7.24 13.33
N GLN A 95 7.00 -7.92 14.36
CA GLN A 95 7.23 -9.33 14.62
C GLN A 95 5.93 -10.09 14.38
N PRO A 96 5.88 -11.01 13.39
CA PRO A 96 4.70 -11.82 13.17
C PRO A 96 4.52 -12.85 14.29
N GLU A 97 3.25 -13.19 14.56
CA GLU A 97 2.91 -14.38 15.35
C GLU A 97 3.50 -15.64 14.68
N ALA A 98 4.18 -16.49 15.44
CA ALA A 98 4.73 -17.74 14.90
C ALA A 98 4.81 -18.82 15.98
N TYR A 99 4.87 -20.07 15.56
CA TYR A 99 5.12 -21.19 16.44
C TYR A 99 6.25 -22.05 15.84
N LEU A 100 7.23 -22.39 16.66
CA LEU A 100 8.39 -23.21 16.31
C LEU A 100 8.25 -24.59 16.97
N PRO A 101 7.77 -25.62 16.24
CA PRO A 101 7.53 -26.94 16.82
C PRO A 101 8.78 -27.61 17.36
N SER A 102 9.95 -27.33 16.76
CA SER A 102 11.23 -27.91 17.17
C SER A 102 11.66 -27.52 18.59
N THR A 103 11.21 -26.36 19.07
CA THR A 103 11.58 -25.82 20.39
C THR A 103 10.36 -25.56 21.26
N ASP A 104 9.16 -25.99 20.84
CA ASP A 104 7.87 -25.69 21.49
C ASP A 104 7.74 -24.21 21.89
N THR A 105 8.15 -23.32 20.97
CA THR A 105 8.22 -21.88 21.24
C THR A 105 7.14 -21.15 20.48
N TYR A 106 6.22 -20.52 21.21
CA TYR A 106 5.26 -19.56 20.66
C TYR A 106 5.84 -18.15 20.73
N ILE A 107 5.82 -17.46 19.59
CA ILE A 107 6.30 -16.10 19.42
C ILE A 107 5.07 -15.20 19.28
N GLU A 108 4.89 -14.31 20.24
CA GLU A 108 3.82 -13.31 20.21
C GLU A 108 4.04 -12.27 19.11
N LYS A 109 2.91 -11.78 18.59
CA LYS A 109 2.89 -10.64 17.68
C LYS A 109 3.28 -9.39 18.46
N ASP A 110 4.25 -8.66 17.95
CA ASP A 110 4.64 -7.36 18.49
C ASP A 110 4.86 -6.38 17.34
N LEU A 111 4.46 -5.13 17.50
CA LEU A 111 4.46 -4.15 16.43
C LEU A 111 4.51 -2.71 16.94
N SER A 112 5.05 -1.83 16.11
CA SER A 112 5.00 -0.38 16.29
C SER A 112 4.48 0.26 15.01
N ILE A 113 3.45 1.11 15.15
CA ILE A 113 2.80 1.80 14.03
C ILE A 113 3.41 3.20 13.88
N ASN A 114 3.71 3.55 12.63
CA ASN A 114 4.05 4.88 12.21
C ASN A 114 2.79 5.62 11.74
N GLU A 115 2.31 6.57 12.55
CA GLU A 115 1.08 7.33 12.29
C GLU A 115 1.16 8.14 10.99
N GLU A 116 2.34 8.63 10.61
CA GLU A 116 2.51 9.40 9.37
C GLU A 116 2.34 8.51 8.14
N ILE A 117 2.89 7.29 8.16
CA ILE A 117 2.67 6.32 7.07
C ILE A 117 1.21 5.85 7.04
N GLU A 118 0.56 5.67 8.20
CA GLU A 118 -0.86 5.35 8.25
C GLU A 118 -1.73 6.45 7.62
N LYS A 119 -1.45 7.72 7.93
CA LYS A 119 -2.06 8.89 7.27
C LYS A 119 -1.89 8.83 5.75
N LEU A 120 -0.68 8.55 5.26
CA LEU A 120 -0.39 8.45 3.83
C LEU A 120 -1.12 7.29 3.15
N ARG A 121 -1.30 6.16 3.86
CA ARG A 121 -2.09 5.02 3.35
C ARG A 121 -3.57 5.38 3.22
N LEU A 122 -4.13 6.06 4.21
CA LEU A 122 -5.51 6.58 4.17
C LEU A 122 -5.68 7.64 3.08
N SER A 123 -4.68 8.50 2.88
CA SER A 123 -4.63 9.46 1.76
C SER A 123 -4.69 8.74 0.42
N THR A 124 -3.88 7.70 0.26
CA THR A 124 -3.84 6.87 -0.94
C THR A 124 -5.21 6.25 -1.27
N THR A 125 -5.85 5.57 -0.31
CA THR A 125 -7.14 4.90 -0.54
C THR A 125 -8.25 5.91 -0.83
N SER A 126 -8.24 7.05 -0.14
CA SER A 126 -9.19 8.15 -0.37
C SER A 126 -8.98 8.79 -1.74
N ALA A 127 -7.74 9.01 -2.16
CA ALA A 127 -7.38 9.55 -3.46
C ALA A 127 -7.88 8.66 -4.61
N LEU A 128 -7.68 7.35 -4.52
CA LEU A 128 -8.15 6.39 -5.52
C LEU A 128 -9.69 6.35 -5.62
N LEU A 129 -10.39 6.39 -4.47
CA LEU A 129 -11.85 6.40 -4.42
C LEU A 129 -12.48 7.78 -4.69
N SER A 130 -11.68 8.82 -4.90
CA SER A 130 -12.18 10.13 -5.33
C SER A 130 -12.63 10.14 -6.79
N GLY A 131 -12.24 9.13 -7.57
CA GLY A 131 -12.49 9.07 -9.01
C GLY A 131 -11.58 9.97 -9.84
N ARG A 132 -10.57 10.60 -9.23
CA ARG A 132 -9.56 11.38 -9.95
C ARG A 132 -8.68 10.48 -10.81
N PRO A 133 -8.48 10.81 -12.10
CA PRO A 133 -7.60 10.03 -12.98
C PRO A 133 -6.11 10.37 -12.81
N ASP A 134 -5.79 11.46 -12.12
CA ASP A 134 -4.44 12.00 -11.95
C ASP A 134 -3.79 11.58 -10.62
N VAL A 135 -3.79 10.27 -10.35
CA VAL A 135 -3.23 9.65 -9.13
C VAL A 135 -2.04 8.75 -9.48
N ILE A 136 -0.89 9.01 -8.86
CA ILE A 136 0.29 8.14 -8.87
C ILE A 136 0.45 7.58 -7.47
N VAL A 137 0.45 6.27 -7.31
CA VAL A 137 0.73 5.63 -6.02
C VAL A 137 2.07 4.94 -6.09
N VAL A 138 3.02 5.39 -5.28
CA VAL A 138 4.29 4.69 -5.08
C VAL A 138 4.14 3.73 -3.90
N ALA A 139 4.29 2.44 -4.17
CA ALA A 139 4.01 1.39 -3.21
C ALA A 139 5.16 0.38 -3.06
N SER A 140 5.21 -0.26 -1.90
CA SER A 140 5.94 -1.52 -1.74
C SER A 140 5.01 -2.72 -1.95
N VAL A 141 5.52 -3.94 -1.75
CA VAL A 141 4.69 -5.16 -1.70
C VAL A 141 3.56 -5.09 -0.67
N SER A 142 3.50 -4.07 0.19
CA SER A 142 2.29 -3.80 0.98
C SER A 142 1.02 -3.66 0.13
N CYS A 143 1.09 -3.31 -1.16
CA CYS A 143 -0.09 -3.17 -2.02
C CYS A 143 -0.82 -4.49 -2.28
N ILE A 144 -0.16 -5.64 -2.11
CA ILE A 144 -0.75 -6.97 -2.27
C ILE A 144 -1.23 -7.60 -0.95
N TYR A 145 -1.08 -6.89 0.17
CA TYR A 145 -1.58 -7.33 1.47
C TYR A 145 -3.03 -6.91 1.70
N GLY A 146 -3.70 -7.67 2.55
CA GLY A 146 -5.08 -7.42 2.97
C GLY A 146 -5.28 -6.01 3.51
N ILE A 147 -6.26 -5.30 2.97
CA ILE A 147 -6.80 -4.05 3.52
C ILE A 147 -8.34 -4.11 3.55
N GLY A 148 -8.97 -3.11 4.17
CA GLY A 148 -10.42 -3.02 4.25
C GLY A 148 -11.09 -3.06 2.87
N ASN A 149 -12.31 -3.60 2.83
CA ASN A 149 -13.11 -3.68 1.62
C ASN A 149 -13.38 -2.26 1.04
N PRO A 150 -13.03 -1.99 -0.23
CA PRO A 150 -13.25 -0.68 -0.84
C PRO A 150 -14.71 -0.25 -0.85
N ASP A 151 -15.65 -1.19 -1.00
CA ASP A 151 -17.08 -0.88 -1.00
C ASP A 151 -17.54 -0.42 0.38
N ASP A 152 -17.06 -1.08 1.45
CA ASP A 152 -17.40 -0.67 2.81
C ASP A 152 -16.76 0.68 3.16
N PHE A 153 -15.51 0.89 2.76
CA PHE A 153 -14.84 2.18 2.96
C PHE A 153 -15.55 3.31 2.20
N HIS A 154 -15.99 3.06 0.95
CA HIS A 154 -16.75 4.01 0.16
C HIS A 154 -18.15 4.27 0.75
N ASN A 155 -18.87 3.24 1.17
CA ASN A 155 -20.23 3.35 1.69
C ASN A 155 -20.29 4.05 3.06
N ASN A 156 -19.21 4.02 3.83
CA ASN A 156 -19.09 4.75 5.10
C ASN A 156 -18.49 6.16 4.93
N SER A 157 -18.37 6.66 3.69
CA SER A 157 -18.01 8.05 3.44
C SER A 157 -19.22 8.98 3.57
N LEU A 158 -18.98 10.20 4.05
CA LEU A 158 -20.00 11.22 4.23
C LEU A 158 -19.89 12.24 3.11
N ASN A 159 -20.95 12.39 2.32
CA ASN A 159 -21.08 13.50 1.39
C ASN A 159 -21.83 14.63 2.12
N VAL A 160 -21.22 15.81 2.16
CA VAL A 160 -21.74 16.97 2.88
C VAL A 160 -21.82 18.12 1.90
N LYS A 161 -23.02 18.66 1.70
CA LYS A 161 -23.26 19.75 0.76
C LYS A 161 -23.89 20.95 1.45
N LYS A 162 -23.52 22.13 0.98
CA LYS A 162 -24.14 23.39 1.39
C LYS A 162 -25.64 23.37 1.03
N GLY A 163 -26.49 23.72 2.00
CA GLY A 163 -27.95 23.66 1.90
C GLY A 163 -28.56 22.31 2.28
N ASP A 164 -27.76 21.30 2.68
CA ASP A 164 -28.30 20.04 3.16
C ASP A 164 -29.10 20.23 4.46
N LYS A 165 -30.31 19.67 4.50
CA LYS A 165 -31.17 19.66 5.69
C LYS A 165 -30.80 18.49 6.59
N LEU A 166 -29.77 18.67 7.41
CA LEU A 166 -29.23 17.68 8.33
C LEU A 166 -29.09 18.30 9.72
N SER A 167 -29.70 17.68 10.72
CA SER A 167 -29.50 18.14 12.10
C SER A 167 -28.06 17.92 12.52
N ARG A 168 -27.51 18.86 13.29
CA ARG A 168 -26.12 18.77 13.77
C ARG A 168 -25.86 17.44 14.47
N ASN A 169 -26.75 16.98 15.34
CA ASN A 169 -26.57 15.72 16.07
C ASN A 169 -26.53 14.51 15.14
N ALA A 170 -27.36 14.48 14.09
CA ALA A 170 -27.31 13.41 13.09
C ALA A 170 -25.94 13.40 12.36
N PHE A 171 -25.42 14.58 11.99
CA PHE A 171 -24.07 14.69 11.42
C PHE A 171 -22.99 14.17 12.37
N LEU A 172 -23.07 14.47 13.68
CA LEU A 172 -22.11 13.95 14.66
C LEU A 172 -22.16 12.42 14.76
N TYR A 173 -23.35 11.82 14.72
CA TYR A 173 -23.47 10.35 14.72
C TYR A 173 -22.85 9.75 13.45
N SER A 174 -23.08 10.37 12.29
CA SER A 174 -22.45 9.92 11.04
C SER A 174 -20.92 10.01 11.08
N LEU A 175 -20.33 11.03 11.74
CA LEU A 175 -18.88 11.11 11.95
C LEU A 175 -18.37 9.97 12.83
N VAL A 176 -19.10 9.62 13.89
CA VAL A 176 -18.75 8.49 14.77
C VAL A 176 -18.84 7.16 14.02
N ASP A 177 -19.88 6.98 13.18
CA ASP A 177 -20.01 5.80 12.32
C ASP A 177 -18.86 5.71 11.29
N ALA A 178 -18.36 6.85 10.82
CA ALA A 178 -17.15 6.97 10.01
C ALA A 178 -15.83 6.90 10.83
N LEU A 179 -15.91 6.46 12.09
CA LEU A 179 -14.79 6.22 13.02
C LEU A 179 -14.03 7.46 13.49
N TYR A 180 -14.62 8.66 13.37
CA TYR A 180 -14.03 9.86 13.96
C TYR A 180 -14.35 9.96 15.45
N ALA A 181 -13.38 10.43 16.22
CA ALA A 181 -13.52 10.64 17.66
C ALA A 181 -13.87 12.09 18.01
N ARG A 182 -14.83 12.30 18.92
CA ARG A 182 -15.12 13.63 19.44
C ARG A 182 -14.03 14.08 20.41
N THR A 183 -13.58 15.31 20.29
CA THR A 183 -12.60 15.95 21.19
C THR A 183 -13.04 17.36 21.57
N GLU A 184 -12.64 17.83 22.75
CA GLU A 184 -12.82 19.22 23.18
C GLU A 184 -11.49 19.99 23.18
N ASN A 185 -10.38 19.29 23.45
CA ASN A 185 -9.07 19.90 23.67
C ASN A 185 -8.09 19.54 22.54
N ASP A 186 -7.76 18.25 22.42
CA ASP A 186 -6.73 17.75 21.50
C ASP A 186 -7.33 17.54 20.11
N PHE A 187 -7.18 18.54 19.23
CA PHE A 187 -7.70 18.51 17.87
C PHE A 187 -6.64 17.98 16.90
N LYS A 188 -6.67 16.67 16.67
CA LYS A 188 -5.73 15.91 15.83
C LYS A 188 -6.44 15.16 14.71
N HIS A 189 -5.70 14.55 13.79
CA HIS A 189 -6.24 13.73 12.71
C HIS A 189 -7.26 12.70 13.21
N GLY A 190 -8.36 12.52 12.48
CA GLY A 190 -9.42 11.57 12.83
C GLY A 190 -10.31 12.04 13.98
N THR A 191 -10.25 13.32 14.35
CA THR A 191 -11.11 13.88 15.40
C THR A 191 -12.02 15.00 14.89
N PHE A 192 -13.11 15.23 15.61
CA PHE A 192 -13.99 16.38 15.38
C PHE A 192 -14.33 17.08 16.69
N ARG A 193 -14.63 18.38 16.60
CA ARG A 193 -15.05 19.20 17.74
C ARG A 193 -16.21 20.10 17.37
N VAL A 194 -16.98 20.50 18.37
CA VAL A 194 -18.15 21.36 18.21
C VAL A 194 -17.90 22.69 18.91
N ARG A 195 -18.10 23.79 18.19
CA ARG A 195 -17.97 25.16 18.70
C ARG A 195 -19.18 25.98 18.30
N GLY A 196 -20.13 26.14 19.22
CA GLY A 196 -21.43 26.74 18.91
C GLY A 196 -22.09 25.99 17.76
N ASP A 197 -22.38 26.70 16.67
CA ASP A 197 -23.05 26.14 15.49
C ASP A 197 -22.08 25.62 14.42
N SER A 198 -20.77 25.62 14.72
CA SER A 198 -19.75 25.05 13.84
C SER A 198 -19.27 23.68 14.33
N VAL A 199 -19.03 22.78 13.38
CA VAL A 199 -18.36 21.50 13.57
C VAL A 199 -17.06 21.53 12.78
N ASP A 200 -15.94 21.45 13.47
CA ASP A 200 -14.61 21.31 12.86
C ASP A 200 -14.28 19.82 12.80
N VAL A 201 -13.92 19.30 11.63
CA VAL A 201 -13.53 17.90 11.39
C VAL A 201 -12.12 17.85 10.84
N PHE A 202 -11.18 17.29 11.60
CA PHE A 202 -9.81 17.09 11.14
C PHE A 202 -9.70 15.73 10.46
N LEU A 203 -9.55 15.75 9.13
CA LEU A 203 -9.46 14.56 8.30
C LEU A 203 -8.31 13.65 8.76
N ALA A 204 -8.54 12.35 8.74
CA ALA A 204 -7.51 11.37 9.10
C ALA A 204 -6.39 11.25 8.05
N TYR A 205 -6.60 11.79 6.86
CA TYR A 205 -5.77 11.59 5.66
C TYR A 205 -5.26 12.89 5.04
N SER A 206 -5.48 14.04 5.69
CA SER A 206 -5.07 15.33 5.15
C SER A 206 -4.64 16.29 6.25
N ASP A 207 -3.76 17.22 5.91
CA ASP A 207 -3.22 18.23 6.82
C ASP A 207 -4.15 19.45 7.00
N PHE A 208 -5.30 19.47 6.33
CA PHE A 208 -6.35 20.46 6.54
C PHE A 208 -7.57 19.85 7.25
N ALA A 209 -8.35 20.71 7.91
CA ALA A 209 -9.64 20.36 8.48
C ALA A 209 -10.79 21.02 7.71
N TYR A 210 -11.96 20.41 7.76
CA TYR A 210 -13.19 21.05 7.31
C TYR A 210 -13.88 21.75 8.48
N ARG A 211 -14.45 22.92 8.20
CA ARG A 211 -15.40 23.62 9.07
C ARG A 211 -16.76 23.60 8.40
N ILE A 212 -17.73 23.02 9.11
CA ILE A 212 -19.12 22.92 8.71
C ILE A 212 -19.94 23.82 9.63
N VAL A 213 -20.57 24.86 9.09
CA VAL A 213 -21.39 25.81 9.85
C VAL A 213 -22.86 25.50 9.63
N PHE A 214 -23.62 25.39 10.71
CA PHE A 214 -25.05 25.09 10.70
C PHE A 214 -25.86 26.34 11.00
N TRP A 215 -27.02 26.46 10.35
CA TRP A 215 -28.10 27.38 10.74
C TRP A 215 -29.35 26.56 11.05
N GLY A 216 -29.59 26.28 12.33
CA GLY A 216 -30.60 25.30 12.74
C GLY A 216 -30.23 23.89 12.27
N ASP A 217 -31.05 23.32 11.39
CA ASP A 217 -30.86 21.98 10.81
C ASP A 217 -30.45 22.06 9.31
N GLU A 218 -29.80 23.14 8.90
CA GLU A 218 -29.29 23.34 7.54
C GLU A 218 -27.80 23.68 7.56
N ILE A 219 -27.04 23.13 6.62
CA ILE A 219 -25.63 23.46 6.44
C ILE A 219 -25.51 24.77 5.67
N GLU A 220 -25.08 25.83 6.36
CA GLU A 220 -24.98 27.18 5.80
C GLU A 220 -23.65 27.41 5.08
N ASP A 221 -22.53 26.91 5.63
CA ASP A 221 -21.21 27.13 5.05
C ASP A 221 -20.28 25.92 5.22
N LEU A 222 -19.42 25.73 4.20
CA LEU A 222 -18.42 24.68 4.15
C LEU A 222 -17.09 25.27 3.71
N SER A 223 -16.06 25.10 4.53
CA SER A 223 -14.71 25.58 4.20
C SER A 223 -13.64 24.62 4.70
N SER A 224 -12.48 24.62 4.03
CA SER A 224 -11.26 24.00 4.55
C SER A 224 -10.36 25.05 5.19
N PHE A 225 -9.66 24.67 6.26
CA PHE A 225 -8.74 25.54 6.97
C PHE A 225 -7.53 24.74 7.50
N GLU A 226 -6.43 25.43 7.73
CA GLU A 226 -5.23 24.85 8.35
C GLU A 226 -5.40 24.77 9.88
N PRO A 227 -5.36 23.59 10.52
CA PRO A 227 -5.63 23.44 11.96
C PRO A 227 -4.64 24.17 12.87
N SER A 228 -3.38 24.28 12.46
CA SER A 228 -2.30 24.90 13.23
C SER A 228 -2.42 26.43 13.30
N SER A 229 -2.79 27.08 12.18
CA SER A 229 -2.88 28.54 12.06
C SER A 229 -4.30 29.08 12.14
N GLY A 230 -5.31 28.24 11.88
CA GLY A 230 -6.71 28.64 11.72
C GLY A 230 -7.00 29.34 10.39
N LYS A 231 -6.01 29.45 9.48
CA LYS A 231 -6.16 30.14 8.21
C LYS A 231 -7.11 29.38 7.29
N MET A 232 -8.14 30.07 6.79
CA MET A 232 -9.02 29.53 5.75
C MET A 232 -8.24 29.30 4.47
N LEU A 233 -8.39 28.11 3.90
CA LEU A 233 -7.75 27.70 2.65
C LEU A 233 -8.70 27.91 1.47
N GLN A 234 -9.89 27.33 1.54
CA GLN A 234 -10.84 27.32 0.43
C GLN A 234 -12.29 27.17 0.93
N GLN A 235 -13.24 27.81 0.25
CA GLN A 235 -14.67 27.51 0.40
C GLN A 235 -15.12 26.42 -0.57
N HIS A 236 -16.02 25.57 -0.10
CA HIS A 236 -16.51 24.41 -0.84
C HIS A 236 -18.04 24.45 -0.94
N GLU A 237 -18.58 23.97 -2.06
CA GLU A 237 -20.02 23.73 -2.18
C GLU A 237 -20.40 22.32 -1.69
N GLU A 238 -19.49 21.37 -1.85
CA GLU A 238 -19.66 19.96 -1.47
C GLU A 238 -18.30 19.39 -1.07
N VAL A 239 -18.29 18.58 -0.01
CA VAL A 239 -17.10 17.86 0.45
C VAL A 239 -17.45 16.40 0.73
N LYS A 240 -16.48 15.52 0.48
CA LYS A 240 -16.57 14.09 0.82
C LYS A 240 -15.57 13.77 1.93
N ILE A 241 -16.07 13.25 3.04
CA ILE A 241 -15.30 12.87 4.22
C ILE A 241 -15.21 11.35 4.24
N TYR A 242 -14.02 10.80 4.04
CA TYR A 242 -13.78 9.35 4.13
C TYR A 242 -13.58 8.91 5.59
N PRO A 243 -13.81 7.62 5.90
CA PRO A 243 -13.61 7.08 7.24
C PRO A 243 -12.21 7.34 7.81
N ALA A 244 -12.12 7.48 9.13
CA ALA A 244 -10.86 7.73 9.82
C ALA A 244 -9.92 6.50 9.88
N ASN A 245 -10.42 5.32 9.51
CA ASN A 245 -9.66 4.07 9.44
C ASN A 245 -10.03 3.31 8.15
N ILE A 246 -9.07 2.57 7.59
CA ILE A 246 -9.28 1.75 6.37
C ILE A 246 -10.19 0.54 6.69
N PHE A 247 -10.09 -0.01 7.89
CA PHE A 247 -10.86 -1.18 8.29
C PHE A 247 -12.19 -0.75 8.91
N VAL A 248 -13.22 -0.67 8.07
CA VAL A 248 -14.58 -0.30 8.47
C VAL A 248 -15.51 -1.50 8.33
N THR A 249 -16.18 -1.87 9.42
CA THR A 249 -17.14 -2.98 9.44
C THR A 249 -18.42 -2.56 10.14
N SER A 250 -19.58 -2.95 9.59
CA SER A 250 -20.87 -2.70 10.22
C SER A 250 -21.12 -3.62 11.42
N ARG A 251 -21.87 -3.13 12.42
CA ARG A 251 -22.29 -3.93 13.59
C ARG A 251 -23.02 -5.22 13.21
N PHE A 252 -23.81 -5.17 12.13
CA PHE A 252 -24.51 -6.35 11.62
C PHE A 252 -23.53 -7.44 11.18
N ARG A 253 -22.50 -7.08 10.39
CA ARG A 253 -21.48 -8.05 9.94
C ARG A 253 -20.64 -8.59 11.09
N ILE A 254 -20.32 -7.76 12.10
CA ILE A 254 -19.61 -8.22 13.29
C ILE A 254 -20.39 -9.34 13.99
N ASN A 255 -21.71 -9.16 14.18
CA ASN A 255 -22.55 -10.16 14.84
C ASN A 255 -22.67 -11.48 14.04
N GLU A 256 -22.75 -11.40 12.71
CA GLU A 256 -22.75 -12.60 11.86
C GLU A 256 -21.38 -13.30 11.85
N ALA A 257 -20.29 -12.52 11.80
CA ALA A 257 -18.93 -13.04 11.88
C ALA A 257 -18.70 -13.81 13.19
N ILE A 258 -19.16 -13.27 14.33
CA ILE A 258 -19.05 -13.94 15.63
C ILE A 258 -19.69 -15.32 15.60
N LYS A 259 -20.90 -15.47 15.04
CA LYS A 259 -21.59 -16.77 14.95
C LYS A 259 -20.79 -17.76 14.11
N GLN A 260 -20.33 -17.34 12.94
CA GLN A 260 -19.53 -18.19 12.04
C GLN A 260 -18.21 -18.62 12.67
N ILE A 261 -17.55 -17.73 13.42
CA ILE A 261 -16.31 -18.05 14.15
C ILE A 261 -16.59 -19.12 15.22
N GLN A 262 -17.71 -19.01 15.94
CA GLN A 262 -18.10 -20.01 16.94
C GLN A 262 -18.36 -21.38 16.30
N ASP A 263 -19.10 -21.41 15.19
CA ASP A 263 -19.39 -22.65 14.46
C ASP A 263 -18.11 -23.32 13.93
N ASP A 264 -17.22 -22.56 13.28
CA ASP A 264 -15.93 -23.06 12.78
C ASP A 264 -15.01 -23.52 13.92
N THR A 265 -15.12 -22.91 15.10
CA THR A 265 -14.36 -23.34 16.30
C THR A 265 -14.83 -24.69 16.80
N VAL A 266 -16.13 -24.91 16.90
CA VAL A 266 -16.69 -26.20 17.33
C VAL A 266 -16.27 -27.31 16.36
N LEU A 267 -16.44 -27.07 15.06
CA LEU A 267 -16.07 -28.03 14.01
C LEU A 267 -14.58 -28.36 14.07
N ARG A 268 -13.72 -27.33 14.07
CA ARG A 268 -12.27 -27.52 14.06
C ARG A 268 -11.77 -28.23 15.32
N SER A 269 -12.34 -27.94 16.47
CA SER A 269 -11.95 -28.58 17.73
C SER A 269 -12.37 -30.05 17.77
N GLN A 270 -13.50 -30.42 17.16
CA GLN A 270 -13.89 -31.82 17.00
C GLN A 270 -12.90 -32.57 16.09
N GLU A 271 -12.56 -32.00 14.92
CA GLU A 271 -11.57 -32.58 14.01
C GLU A 271 -10.22 -32.83 14.70
N LEU A 272 -9.74 -31.87 15.51
CA LEU A 272 -8.49 -31.99 16.25
C LEU A 272 -8.59 -33.09 17.33
N LYS A 273 -9.70 -33.17 18.06
CA LYS A 273 -9.94 -34.23 19.07
C LYS A 273 -9.97 -35.61 18.43
N GLU A 274 -10.62 -35.77 17.26
CA GLU A 274 -10.67 -37.02 16.50
C GLU A 274 -9.29 -37.46 15.99
N GLN A 275 -8.40 -36.50 15.70
CA GLN A 275 -7.00 -36.75 15.33
C GLN A 275 -6.09 -37.04 16.53
N GLY A 276 -6.61 -37.09 17.76
CA GLY A 276 -5.83 -37.26 18.99
C GLY A 276 -5.10 -35.99 19.46
N LYS A 277 -5.35 -34.84 18.82
CA LYS A 277 -4.75 -33.53 19.13
C LYS A 277 -5.58 -32.75 20.16
N THR A 278 -5.74 -33.33 21.35
CA THR A 278 -6.60 -32.77 22.40
C THR A 278 -6.07 -31.45 22.99
N LEU A 279 -4.75 -31.28 23.06
CA LEU A 279 -4.12 -30.06 23.54
C LEU A 279 -4.34 -28.89 22.57
N GLU A 280 -4.15 -29.14 21.28
CA GLU A 280 -4.39 -28.17 20.21
C GLU A 280 -5.86 -27.75 20.15
N ALA A 281 -6.78 -28.71 20.31
CA ALA A 281 -8.21 -28.41 20.35
C ALA A 281 -8.56 -27.50 21.54
N LYS A 282 -8.04 -27.82 22.74
CA LYS A 282 -8.26 -27.01 23.94
C LYS A 282 -7.67 -25.59 23.78
N ARG A 283 -6.44 -25.50 23.26
CA ARG A 283 -5.76 -24.23 22.97
C ARG A 283 -6.58 -23.35 22.03
N LEU A 284 -7.12 -23.95 20.96
CA LEU A 284 -7.95 -23.24 19.99
C LEU A 284 -9.24 -22.72 20.63
N GLU A 285 -9.94 -23.57 21.40
CA GLU A 285 -11.18 -23.20 22.11
C GLU A 285 -10.95 -22.04 23.07
N GLU A 286 -9.93 -22.11 23.93
CA GLU A 286 -9.61 -21.07 24.91
C GLU A 286 -9.28 -19.73 24.22
N ARG A 287 -8.42 -19.76 23.20
CA ARG A 287 -8.01 -18.55 22.48
C ARG A 287 -9.16 -17.89 21.72
N VAL A 288 -9.91 -18.66 20.94
CA VAL A 288 -11.01 -18.09 20.16
C VAL A 288 -12.13 -17.59 21.06
N THR A 289 -12.40 -18.26 22.18
CA THR A 289 -13.40 -17.79 23.15
C THR A 289 -12.99 -16.44 23.73
N PHE A 290 -11.74 -16.29 24.15
CA PHE A 290 -11.22 -15.01 24.64
C PHE A 290 -11.28 -13.92 23.56
N ASP A 291 -10.84 -14.21 22.33
CA ASP A 291 -10.89 -13.24 21.23
C ASP A 291 -12.34 -12.78 20.94
N LEU A 292 -13.32 -13.70 20.99
CA LEU A 292 -14.74 -13.38 20.81
C LEU A 292 -15.34 -12.55 21.95
N GLU A 293 -14.92 -12.78 23.19
CA GLU A 293 -15.33 -11.93 24.33
C GLU A 293 -14.80 -10.51 24.15
N MET A 294 -13.53 -10.36 23.77
CA MET A 294 -12.91 -9.06 23.51
C MET A 294 -13.60 -8.32 22.37
N ILE A 295 -13.92 -9.00 21.26
CA ILE A 295 -14.67 -8.40 20.14
C ILE A 295 -16.06 -7.93 20.58
N LYS A 296 -16.76 -8.67 21.45
CA LYS A 296 -18.10 -8.28 21.92
C LYS A 296 -18.08 -7.07 22.85
N GLU A 297 -17.14 -7.03 23.78
CA GLU A 297 -17.06 -5.99 24.81
C GLU A 297 -16.39 -4.71 24.30
N LEU A 298 -15.29 -4.84 23.55
CA LEU A 298 -14.47 -3.70 23.13
C LEU A 298 -14.58 -3.37 21.63
N GLY A 299 -15.19 -4.26 20.84
CA GLY A 299 -15.23 -4.12 19.39
C GLY A 299 -13.93 -4.52 18.67
N TYR A 300 -12.89 -4.95 19.41
CA TYR A 300 -11.61 -5.40 18.85
C TYR A 300 -10.93 -6.46 19.72
N CYS A 301 -9.98 -7.21 19.13
CA CYS A 301 -9.07 -8.11 19.85
C CYS A 301 -7.65 -8.05 19.25
N SER A 302 -6.67 -8.60 19.96
CA SER A 302 -5.31 -8.71 19.44
C SER A 302 -5.26 -9.76 18.32
N GLY A 303 -4.78 -9.37 17.14
CA GLY A 303 -4.75 -10.28 16.00
C GLY A 303 -6.09 -10.44 15.29
N ILE A 304 -7.00 -9.45 15.40
CA ILE A 304 -8.32 -9.44 14.77
C ILE A 304 -8.27 -9.72 13.25
N GLU A 305 -7.15 -9.39 12.58
CA GLU A 305 -6.96 -9.65 11.16
C GLU A 305 -7.04 -11.14 10.79
N ASN A 306 -6.78 -12.05 11.74
CA ASN A 306 -6.92 -13.50 11.53
C ASN A 306 -8.37 -13.93 11.32
N TYR A 307 -9.33 -13.06 11.64
CA TYR A 307 -10.77 -13.25 11.42
C TYR A 307 -11.29 -12.44 10.22
N SER A 308 -10.42 -11.76 9.47
CA SER A 308 -10.81 -10.86 8.37
C SER A 308 -11.80 -11.48 7.38
N ARG A 309 -11.63 -12.76 7.01
CA ARG A 309 -12.55 -13.48 6.13
C ARG A 309 -14.01 -13.39 6.58
N TYR A 310 -14.25 -13.52 7.88
CA TYR A 310 -15.60 -13.47 8.45
C TYR A 310 -16.17 -12.05 8.41
N PHE A 311 -15.38 -11.05 8.79
CA PHE A 311 -15.81 -9.64 8.77
C PHE A 311 -16.12 -9.12 7.36
N ASP A 312 -15.35 -9.58 6.37
CA ASP A 312 -15.58 -9.26 4.97
C ASP A 312 -16.75 -10.04 4.35
N GLY A 313 -17.27 -11.09 5.02
CA GLY A 313 -18.27 -11.99 4.47
C GLY A 313 -17.75 -12.81 3.27
N ARG A 314 -16.43 -13.04 3.22
CA ARG A 314 -15.74 -13.72 2.12
C ARG A 314 -15.91 -15.23 2.19
N LYS A 315 -15.94 -15.89 1.03
CA LYS A 315 -15.95 -17.35 0.94
C LYS A 315 -14.57 -17.94 1.33
N PRO A 316 -14.52 -19.15 1.94
CA PRO A 316 -13.26 -19.85 2.18
C PRO A 316 -12.38 -19.95 0.93
N GLY A 317 -11.07 -19.72 1.09
CA GLY A 317 -10.09 -19.76 -0.01
C GLY A 317 -10.03 -18.50 -0.88
N SER A 318 -10.99 -17.58 -0.77
CA SER A 318 -10.95 -16.33 -1.54
C SER A 318 -9.78 -15.44 -1.10
N ARG A 319 -9.21 -14.70 -2.05
CA ARG A 319 -8.23 -13.66 -1.73
C ARG A 319 -8.84 -12.56 -0.87
N PRO A 320 -8.05 -11.88 -0.02
CA PRO A 320 -8.50 -10.65 0.60
C PRO A 320 -8.56 -9.49 -0.40
N PHE A 321 -9.25 -8.43 -0.01
CA PHE A 321 -9.14 -7.14 -0.67
C PHE A 321 -7.75 -6.55 -0.43
N CYS A 322 -7.20 -5.88 -1.42
CA CYS A 322 -5.88 -5.26 -1.38
C CYS A 322 -5.92 -3.87 -2.03
N LEU A 323 -4.79 -3.15 -2.08
CA LEU A 323 -4.76 -1.83 -2.69
C LEU A 323 -5.19 -1.85 -4.17
N LEU A 324 -4.89 -2.95 -4.88
CA LEU A 324 -5.23 -3.08 -6.29
C LEU A 324 -6.74 -3.05 -6.55
N ASP A 325 -7.57 -3.40 -5.56
CA ASP A 325 -9.04 -3.32 -5.66
C ASP A 325 -9.57 -1.88 -5.62
N TYR A 326 -8.76 -0.92 -5.17
CA TYR A 326 -9.10 0.50 -5.11
C TYR A 326 -8.81 1.23 -6.43
N PHE A 327 -7.97 0.64 -7.29
CA PHE A 327 -7.65 1.23 -8.59
C PHE A 327 -8.82 1.07 -9.58
N PRO A 328 -9.04 2.05 -10.47
CA PRO A 328 -9.92 1.85 -11.61
C PRO A 328 -9.34 0.80 -12.56
N LYS A 329 -10.20 0.12 -13.33
CA LYS A 329 -9.80 -1.01 -14.19
C LYS A 329 -8.73 -0.69 -15.23
N ASP A 330 -8.62 0.57 -15.64
CA ASP A 330 -7.70 1.05 -16.66
C ASP A 330 -6.42 1.65 -16.07
N PHE A 331 -6.04 1.37 -14.82
CA PHE A 331 -4.74 1.81 -14.30
C PHE A 331 -3.55 1.14 -15.01
N ILE A 332 -2.38 1.75 -14.87
CA ILE A 332 -1.09 1.23 -15.36
C ILE A 332 -0.23 0.82 -14.16
N ALA A 333 0.43 -0.33 -14.24
CA ALA A 333 1.43 -0.74 -13.26
C ALA A 333 2.84 -0.54 -13.83
N VAL A 334 3.69 0.16 -13.08
CA VAL A 334 5.12 0.28 -13.34
C VAL A 334 5.84 -0.52 -12.26
N ILE A 335 6.61 -1.52 -12.67
CA ILE A 335 7.34 -2.39 -11.75
C ILE A 335 8.81 -1.99 -11.81
N ASP A 336 9.24 -1.21 -10.82
CA ASP A 336 10.60 -0.74 -10.66
C ASP A 336 11.53 -1.85 -10.18
N GLU A 337 12.75 -1.88 -10.70
CA GLU A 337 13.73 -2.96 -10.55
C GLU A 337 13.07 -4.35 -10.63
N SER A 338 12.37 -4.59 -11.74
CA SER A 338 11.46 -5.74 -11.92
C SER A 338 12.11 -7.09 -11.62
N HIS A 339 13.40 -7.22 -11.93
CA HIS A 339 14.20 -8.42 -11.70
C HIS A 339 14.32 -8.80 -10.22
N VAL A 340 14.12 -7.84 -9.29
CA VAL A 340 14.06 -8.07 -7.84
C VAL A 340 12.61 -8.06 -7.34
N THR A 341 11.82 -7.09 -7.81
CA THR A 341 10.45 -6.87 -7.34
C THR A 341 9.54 -8.06 -7.65
N ILE A 342 9.64 -8.68 -8.83
CA ILE A 342 8.81 -9.82 -9.22
C ILE A 342 9.08 -11.06 -8.36
N PRO A 343 10.33 -11.51 -8.15
CA PRO A 343 10.63 -12.58 -7.20
C PRO A 343 10.12 -12.30 -5.78
N GLN A 344 10.26 -11.06 -5.30
CA GLN A 344 9.77 -10.69 -3.97
C GLN A 344 8.25 -10.85 -3.86
N VAL A 345 7.49 -10.29 -4.82
CA VAL A 345 6.02 -10.45 -4.88
C VAL A 345 5.62 -11.92 -4.84
N ARG A 346 6.29 -12.78 -5.62
CA ARG A 346 6.04 -14.22 -5.65
C ARG A 346 6.32 -14.90 -4.30
N GLY A 347 7.35 -14.46 -3.59
CA GLY A 347 7.76 -15.03 -2.30
C GLY A 347 6.82 -14.72 -1.13
N MET A 348 6.06 -13.61 -1.17
CA MET A 348 5.26 -13.15 -0.03
C MET A 348 4.19 -14.16 0.41
N TYR A 349 3.47 -14.77 -0.55
CA TYR A 349 2.43 -15.75 -0.28
C TYR A 349 2.98 -17.04 0.37
N GLY A 350 4.07 -17.58 -0.19
CA GLY A 350 4.65 -18.83 0.28
C GLY A 350 5.15 -18.73 1.73
N GLY A 351 5.84 -17.63 2.05
CA GLY A 351 6.31 -17.36 3.41
C GLY A 351 5.18 -17.19 4.42
N ASP A 352 4.15 -16.40 4.09
CA ASP A 352 3.02 -16.18 4.98
C ASP A 352 2.22 -17.47 5.22
N ARG A 353 1.94 -18.23 4.16
CA ARG A 353 1.20 -19.49 4.25
C ARG A 353 1.94 -20.51 5.10
N SER A 354 3.25 -20.69 4.90
CA SER A 354 4.07 -21.62 5.68
C SER A 354 3.98 -21.33 7.19
N ARG A 355 4.18 -20.06 7.57
CA ARG A 355 4.07 -19.61 8.97
C ARG A 355 2.69 -19.86 9.57
N LYS A 356 1.62 -19.48 8.85
CA LYS A 356 0.25 -19.63 9.35
C LYS A 356 -0.23 -21.08 9.38
N GLN A 357 0.23 -21.91 8.45
CA GLN A 357 -0.09 -23.33 8.41
C GLN A 357 0.33 -24.01 9.72
N THR A 358 1.55 -23.72 10.21
CA THR A 358 2.02 -24.21 11.51
C THR A 358 1.13 -23.73 12.67
N LEU A 359 0.70 -22.47 12.69
CA LEU A 359 -0.22 -21.98 13.72
C LEU A 359 -1.57 -22.73 13.72
N VAL A 360 -2.12 -23.04 12.55
CA VAL A 360 -3.38 -23.77 12.39
C VAL A 360 -3.24 -25.25 12.77
N GLU A 361 -2.12 -25.87 12.41
CA GLU A 361 -1.85 -27.29 12.70
C GLU A 361 -1.72 -27.59 14.19
N TYR A 362 -1.21 -26.60 14.94
CA TYR A 362 -1.01 -26.65 16.39
C TYR A 362 -2.10 -25.89 17.17
N GLY A 363 -3.23 -25.55 16.55
CA GLY A 363 -4.40 -25.02 17.26
C GLY A 363 -4.23 -23.61 17.85
N PHE A 364 -3.30 -22.80 17.34
CA PHE A 364 -3.18 -21.38 17.71
C PHE A 364 -4.19 -20.50 16.97
N ARG A 365 -4.59 -20.89 15.74
CA ARG A 365 -5.53 -20.14 14.91
C ARG A 365 -6.49 -21.07 14.16
N LEU A 366 -7.66 -20.56 13.81
CA LEU A 366 -8.61 -21.24 12.91
C LEU A 366 -8.05 -21.35 11.49
N PRO A 367 -8.47 -22.35 10.69
CA PRO A 367 -8.10 -22.46 9.28
C PRO A 367 -8.37 -21.18 8.46
N ALA A 368 -9.42 -20.44 8.82
CA ALA A 368 -9.76 -19.15 8.22
C ALA A 368 -8.62 -18.10 8.28
N ALA A 369 -7.68 -18.23 9.22
CA ALA A 369 -6.53 -17.33 9.30
C ALA A 369 -5.63 -17.43 8.05
N LEU A 370 -5.65 -18.56 7.34
CA LEU A 370 -4.94 -18.73 6.05
C LEU A 370 -5.53 -17.86 4.94
N ASP A 371 -6.80 -17.45 5.06
CA ASP A 371 -7.48 -16.58 4.10
C ASP A 371 -7.19 -15.08 4.36
N ASN A 372 -6.50 -14.76 5.45
CA ASN A 372 -5.84 -13.47 5.68
C ASN A 372 -4.39 -13.57 5.18
N ARG A 373 -4.11 -13.19 3.94
CA ARG A 373 -2.83 -13.48 3.29
C ARG A 373 -2.51 -12.43 2.22
N PRO A 374 -1.26 -12.24 1.79
CA PRO A 374 -1.01 -11.52 0.56
C PRO A 374 -1.59 -12.29 -0.65
N LEU A 375 -1.69 -11.59 -1.78
CA LEU A 375 -2.05 -12.23 -3.05
C LEU A 375 -1.04 -13.32 -3.44
N SER A 376 -1.52 -14.38 -4.09
CA SER A 376 -0.65 -15.24 -4.88
C SER A 376 -0.12 -14.48 -6.10
N PHE A 377 0.92 -14.99 -6.74
CA PHE A 377 1.47 -14.35 -7.94
C PHE A 377 0.47 -14.33 -9.09
N GLU A 378 -0.32 -15.39 -9.23
CA GLU A 378 -1.36 -15.53 -10.25
C GLU A 378 -2.51 -14.54 -10.00
N GLU A 379 -2.92 -14.37 -8.74
CA GLU A 379 -3.91 -13.37 -8.35
C GLU A 379 -3.42 -11.95 -8.64
N PHE A 380 -2.17 -11.64 -8.29
CA PHE A 380 -1.53 -10.36 -8.59
C PHE A 380 -1.51 -10.08 -10.10
N GLU A 381 -1.02 -11.01 -10.91
CA GLU A 381 -0.92 -10.82 -12.37
C GLU A 381 -2.29 -10.71 -13.06
N ALA A 382 -3.30 -11.40 -12.53
CA ALA A 382 -4.68 -11.30 -13.03
C ALA A 382 -5.33 -9.94 -12.71
N MET A 383 -4.94 -9.30 -11.61
CA MET A 383 -5.45 -7.99 -11.22
C MET A 383 -4.78 -6.83 -11.96
N LEU A 384 -3.56 -7.03 -12.44
CA LEU A 384 -2.87 -5.99 -13.21
C LEU A 384 -3.39 -5.94 -14.66
N GLY A 385 -3.76 -4.71 -15.07
CA GLY A 385 -4.13 -4.37 -16.43
C GLY A 385 -2.91 -4.36 -17.35
N GLN A 386 -2.34 -3.17 -17.60
CA GLN A 386 -1.11 -3.03 -18.38
C GLN A 386 0.09 -2.80 -17.47
N ILE A 387 1.23 -3.39 -17.83
CA ILE A 387 2.43 -3.47 -17.00
C ILE A 387 3.67 -3.03 -17.78
N VAL A 388 4.39 -2.06 -17.21
CA VAL A 388 5.72 -1.65 -17.66
C VAL A 388 6.75 -2.15 -16.65
N TYR A 389 7.54 -3.14 -17.03
CA TYR A 389 8.70 -3.59 -16.28
C TYR A 389 9.86 -2.62 -16.52
N VAL A 390 10.51 -2.16 -15.46
CA VAL A 390 11.62 -1.22 -15.53
C VAL A 390 12.82 -1.87 -14.85
N SER A 391 13.91 -2.08 -15.60
CA SER A 391 15.11 -2.73 -15.08
C SER A 391 16.33 -2.39 -15.93
N ALA A 392 17.51 -2.32 -15.32
CA ALA A 392 18.78 -2.32 -16.07
C ALA A 392 19.13 -3.73 -16.58
N THR A 393 18.64 -4.76 -15.89
CA THR A 393 18.91 -6.18 -16.14
C THR A 393 17.59 -6.95 -16.05
N PRO A 394 16.65 -6.78 -17.00
CA PRO A 394 15.39 -7.53 -16.98
C PRO A 394 15.68 -9.04 -17.02
N ALA A 395 14.98 -9.82 -16.20
CA ALA A 395 15.14 -11.27 -16.24
C ALA A 395 14.32 -11.88 -17.39
N ASP A 396 14.53 -13.17 -17.65
CA ASP A 396 13.87 -13.90 -18.74
C ASP A 396 12.34 -13.79 -18.65
N PHE A 397 11.80 -13.77 -17.42
CA PHE A 397 10.36 -13.63 -17.20
C PHE A 397 9.79 -12.36 -17.85
N GLU A 398 10.40 -11.20 -17.65
CA GLU A 398 9.93 -9.94 -18.20
C GLU A 398 10.09 -9.90 -19.73
N ILE A 399 11.17 -10.46 -20.25
CA ILE A 399 11.45 -10.51 -21.70
C ILE A 399 10.43 -11.42 -22.39
N GLU A 400 10.19 -12.62 -21.86
CA GLU A 400 9.22 -13.58 -22.37
C GLU A 400 7.79 -13.02 -22.34
N ARG A 401 7.40 -12.38 -21.22
CA ARG A 401 6.08 -11.75 -21.08
C ARG A 401 5.85 -10.62 -22.08
N SER A 402 6.88 -9.86 -22.40
CA SER A 402 6.84 -8.78 -23.40
C SER A 402 6.99 -9.29 -24.84
N GLY A 403 6.97 -10.60 -25.07
CA GLY A 403 7.08 -11.21 -26.41
C GLY A 403 8.44 -11.01 -27.07
N GLY A 404 9.49 -10.80 -26.26
CA GLY A 404 10.85 -10.51 -26.71
C GLY A 404 11.10 -9.06 -27.12
N ILE A 405 10.09 -8.18 -27.06
CA ILE A 405 10.24 -6.76 -27.42
C ILE A 405 10.61 -5.96 -26.17
N VAL A 406 11.74 -5.26 -26.26
CA VAL A 406 12.27 -4.41 -25.19
C VAL A 406 12.47 -3.01 -25.73
N VAL A 407 12.10 -2.00 -24.94
CA VAL A 407 12.41 -0.60 -25.19
C VAL A 407 13.74 -0.30 -24.51
N GLU A 408 14.75 0.04 -25.28
CA GLU A 408 16.10 0.29 -24.76
C GLU A 408 16.30 1.77 -24.43
N GLN A 409 17.01 2.04 -23.33
CA GLN A 409 17.43 3.36 -22.91
C GLN A 409 18.85 3.28 -22.34
N LEU A 410 19.83 3.35 -23.23
CA LEU A 410 21.24 3.07 -22.93
C LEU A 410 22.05 4.36 -22.78
N ILE A 411 21.65 5.45 -23.45
CA ILE A 411 22.36 6.72 -23.40
C ILE A 411 22.00 7.49 -22.12
N ARG A 412 23.04 7.81 -21.32
CA ARG A 412 22.92 8.71 -20.17
C ARG A 412 22.86 10.17 -20.64
N PRO A 413 21.97 11.02 -20.10
CA PRO A 413 21.92 12.44 -20.44
C PRO A 413 23.25 13.19 -20.21
N THR A 414 24.06 12.71 -19.27
CA THR A 414 25.40 13.25 -18.96
C THR A 414 26.49 12.82 -19.93
N GLY A 415 26.23 11.86 -20.82
CA GLY A 415 27.23 11.25 -21.70
C GLY A 415 28.21 10.30 -21.00
N LEU A 416 27.96 9.93 -19.73
CA LEU A 416 28.80 8.99 -19.00
C LEU A 416 28.77 7.59 -19.63
N LEU A 417 29.96 7.03 -19.85
CA LEU A 417 30.16 5.69 -20.40
C LEU A 417 30.13 4.62 -19.31
N ASP A 418 29.85 3.39 -19.72
CA ASP A 418 30.03 2.22 -18.84
C ASP A 418 31.51 2.00 -18.49
N PRO A 419 31.82 1.51 -17.27
CA PRO A 419 33.19 1.30 -16.84
C PRO A 419 33.87 0.16 -17.63
N VAL A 420 35.19 0.26 -17.77
CA VAL A 420 36.01 -0.80 -18.36
C VAL A 420 36.10 -1.98 -17.39
N ILE A 421 35.93 -3.19 -17.90
CA ILE A 421 36.01 -4.43 -17.11
C ILE A 421 37.36 -5.11 -17.35
N GLU A 422 38.11 -5.36 -16.28
CA GLU A 422 39.36 -6.11 -16.30
C GLU A 422 39.24 -7.40 -15.48
N VAL A 423 39.66 -8.54 -16.06
CA VAL A 423 39.70 -9.83 -15.37
C VAL A 423 41.15 -10.16 -15.02
N ARG A 424 41.44 -10.32 -13.73
CA ARG A 424 42.79 -10.58 -13.20
C ARG A 424 42.86 -11.95 -12.49
N PRO A 425 44.04 -12.62 -12.47
CA PRO A 425 44.21 -13.88 -11.75
C PRO A 425 43.99 -13.73 -10.24
N SER A 426 43.56 -14.81 -9.57
CA SER A 426 43.35 -14.82 -8.12
C SER A 426 44.66 -14.84 -7.29
N LEU A 427 45.79 -15.22 -7.92
CA LEU A 427 47.10 -15.23 -7.28
C LEU A 427 47.51 -13.79 -6.89
N ASN A 428 47.79 -13.56 -5.61
CA ASN A 428 48.13 -12.24 -5.05
C ASN A 428 47.03 -11.17 -5.24
N GLN A 429 45.76 -11.57 -5.37
CA GLN A 429 44.64 -10.66 -5.63
C GLN A 429 44.51 -9.51 -4.60
N ILE A 430 44.87 -9.76 -3.34
CA ILE A 430 44.78 -8.74 -2.28
C ILE A 430 45.88 -7.70 -2.43
N ASP A 431 47.10 -8.09 -2.78
CA ASP A 431 48.20 -7.14 -3.01
C ASP A 431 47.92 -6.28 -4.24
N ASP A 432 47.37 -6.89 -5.29
CA ASP A 432 46.92 -6.19 -6.50
C ASP A 432 45.81 -5.18 -6.17
N LEU A 433 44.75 -5.61 -5.46
CA LEU A 433 43.67 -4.75 -5.00
C LEU A 433 44.17 -3.59 -4.14
N MET A 434 45.06 -3.85 -3.19
CA MET A 434 45.62 -2.81 -2.32
C MET A 434 46.46 -1.80 -3.09
N ARG A 435 47.13 -2.23 -4.17
CA ARG A 435 47.83 -1.32 -5.07
C ARG A 435 46.84 -0.43 -5.82
N GLU A 436 45.77 -0.99 -6.39
CA GLU A 436 44.73 -0.21 -7.10
C GLU A 436 44.03 0.78 -6.16
N ILE A 437 43.69 0.38 -4.93
CA ILE A 437 43.10 1.28 -3.93
C ILE A 437 44.03 2.47 -3.64
N ARG A 438 45.34 2.25 -3.49
CA ARG A 438 46.30 3.35 -3.27
C ARG A 438 46.36 4.30 -4.46
N LEU A 439 46.17 3.81 -5.69
CA LEU A 439 46.11 4.66 -6.89
C LEU A 439 44.84 5.52 -6.88
N CYS A 440 43.66 4.93 -6.63
CA CYS A 440 42.40 5.68 -6.51
C CYS A 440 42.45 6.74 -5.39
N VAL A 441 43.02 6.41 -4.23
CA VAL A 441 43.15 7.36 -3.11
C VAL A 441 44.03 8.56 -3.49
N LYS A 442 45.12 8.34 -4.25
CA LYS A 442 45.97 9.45 -4.75
C LYS A 442 45.21 10.37 -5.70
N SER A 443 44.24 9.84 -6.43
CA SER A 443 43.35 10.61 -7.32
C SER A 443 42.12 11.18 -6.60
N ASN A 444 42.01 11.03 -5.27
CA ASN A 444 40.83 11.39 -4.47
C ASN A 444 39.53 10.70 -4.93
N GLU A 445 39.64 9.51 -5.52
CA GLU A 445 38.51 8.66 -5.91
C GLU A 445 38.12 7.71 -4.77
N ARG A 446 37.08 6.90 -4.97
CA ARG A 446 36.59 5.91 -3.99
C ARG A 446 36.51 4.54 -4.65
N VAL A 447 36.73 3.49 -3.86
CA VAL A 447 36.68 2.09 -4.32
C VAL A 447 35.58 1.36 -3.56
N LEU A 448 34.82 0.54 -4.27
CA LEU A 448 33.86 -0.40 -3.71
C LEU A 448 34.41 -1.82 -3.92
N VAL A 449 34.44 -2.60 -2.84
CA VAL A 449 34.89 -4.00 -2.88
C VAL A 449 33.74 -4.87 -2.37
N THR A 450 33.42 -5.91 -3.12
CA THR A 450 32.40 -6.90 -2.75
C THR A 450 33.08 -8.23 -2.51
N THR A 451 32.76 -8.88 -1.39
CA THR A 451 33.23 -10.22 -1.02
C THR A 451 32.04 -11.12 -0.74
N LEU A 452 32.22 -12.44 -0.85
CA LEU A 452 31.24 -13.45 -0.43
C LEU A 452 31.42 -13.85 1.03
#